data_AF-A0A4Q5YTU1-F1
#
_entry.id   AF-A0A4Q5YTU1-F1
#
_cell.length_a   1.000
_cell.length_b   1.000
_cell.length_c   1.000
_cell.angle_alpha   90.00
_cell.angle_beta   90.00
_cell.angle_gamma   90.00
#
_symmetry.space_group_name_H-M   'P 1'
#
loop_
_entity.id
_entity.type
_entity.pdbx_description
1 polymer ?
#
loop_
_entity_poly.entity_id
_entity_poly.type
_entity_poly.pdbx_seq_one_letter_code
_entity_poly.pdbx_strand_id
1 'polypeptide(L)'
;PGLLLGKEKEDGFNRIDLIKKLVPVYIEILDRLRQQGAKWVQLDEPCLVLDLSDKEKEAFEYAYHAIAKRRSGLKLLVATYFDALLDNTKLALNLPVAALHIDLVRAHDQLDTVLSLIPDNLQLSLGVVDGRNVWKNDYEKSLNLINKAIEQLGSDRIIISPSCSLLHTPIDLDLETEIDPDIKNWMAFAKQKLNEVNELKQIINGNTTLLKANKDAIQSRALSRKAHKQAVKDRVAAVTDAEVTRQSTFLLRQDIQRQRLALPPLPTTTIGSFPQTDDIRQLRSRFKKAELTQDQYEKAIEEATIESIRWQEEIGLDVLVHGEFERNDMVEYFGEQLDGFLFTRNGWVQSYGSRCVKPPVIYGDISRPADMTVRWSTFAAAQTDKPMKGMLTGPVTILQWSFVRDDQ
;
A
#
# COMPACT_ATOMS: atom_id res chain seq x y z
N PRO A 1 0.54 -9.26 18.07
CA PRO A 1 1.58 -8.39 17.43
C PRO A 1 2.55 -7.66 18.38
N GLY A 2 2.11 -7.20 19.56
CA GLY A 2 2.88 -6.27 20.40
C GLY A 2 4.28 -6.74 20.82
N LEU A 3 4.48 -8.05 21.05
CA LEU A 3 5.81 -8.62 21.32
C LEU A 3 6.58 -8.88 20.02
N LEU A 4 5.94 -9.46 19.00
CA LEU A 4 6.60 -9.90 17.77
C LEU A 4 7.23 -8.73 16.98
N LEU A 5 6.64 -7.52 17.06
CA LEU A 5 7.15 -6.30 16.44
C LEU A 5 8.18 -5.55 17.31
N GLY A 6 8.46 -6.03 18.52
CA GLY A 6 9.43 -5.44 19.43
C GLY A 6 10.88 -5.66 18.97
N LYS A 7 11.78 -4.74 19.35
CA LYS A 7 13.23 -4.90 19.14
C LYS A 7 13.87 -5.55 20.37
N GLU A 8 14.72 -6.54 20.12
CA GLU A 8 15.63 -7.10 21.12
C GLU A 8 16.92 -6.28 21.08
N LYS A 9 17.30 -5.68 22.21
CA LYS A 9 18.49 -4.81 22.30
C LYS A 9 19.62 -5.40 23.14
N GLU A 10 19.35 -6.51 23.84
CA GLU A 10 20.26 -7.15 24.78
C GLU A 10 20.44 -8.61 24.37
N ASP A 11 21.69 -9.08 24.40
CA ASP A 11 22.01 -10.47 24.08
C ASP A 11 21.36 -11.43 25.08
N GLY A 12 20.76 -12.51 24.58
CA GLY A 12 20.09 -13.52 25.39
C GLY A 12 18.66 -13.15 25.85
N PHE A 13 18.20 -11.93 25.59
CA PHE A 13 16.80 -11.55 25.79
C PHE A 13 15.97 -11.89 24.54
N ASN A 14 14.89 -12.66 24.72
CA ASN A 14 13.91 -12.89 23.67
C ASN A 14 12.58 -12.24 24.06
N ARG A 15 12.05 -11.37 23.19
CA ARG A 15 10.85 -10.58 23.45
C ARG A 15 9.61 -11.43 23.75
N ILE A 16 9.54 -12.65 23.22
CA ILE A 16 8.44 -13.58 23.49
C ILE A 16 8.40 -14.07 24.93
N ASP A 17 9.52 -14.07 25.66
CA ASP A 17 9.52 -14.50 27.07
C ASP A 17 8.68 -13.58 27.97
N LEU A 18 8.37 -12.36 27.50
CA LEU A 18 7.47 -11.44 28.18
C LEU A 18 5.99 -11.84 28.11
N ILE A 19 5.61 -12.86 27.31
CA ILE A 19 4.21 -13.26 27.12
C ILE A 19 3.52 -13.60 28.46
N LYS A 20 4.23 -14.26 29.37
CA LYS A 20 3.73 -14.63 30.71
C LYS A 20 3.44 -13.42 31.60
N LYS A 21 4.11 -12.29 31.36
CA LYS A 21 3.86 -11.02 32.06
C LYS A 21 2.76 -10.20 31.39
N LEU A 22 2.65 -10.29 30.06
CA LEU A 22 1.72 -9.49 29.27
C LEU A 22 0.28 -10.03 29.31
N VAL A 23 0.11 -11.35 29.21
CA VAL A 23 -1.22 -12.00 29.15
C VAL A 23 -2.13 -11.65 30.33
N PRO A 24 -1.67 -11.61 31.61
CA PRO A 24 -2.50 -11.17 32.72
C PRO A 24 -3.10 -9.77 32.54
N VAL A 25 -2.36 -8.84 31.94
CA VAL A 25 -2.83 -7.46 31.67
C VAL A 25 -3.91 -7.46 30.59
N TYR A 26 -3.74 -8.26 29.53
CA TYR A 26 -4.77 -8.42 28.51
C TYR A 26 -6.07 -9.01 29.08
N ILE A 27 -5.98 -9.97 29.99
CA ILE A 27 -7.15 -10.54 30.68
C ILE A 27 -7.89 -9.45 31.45
N GLU A 28 -7.19 -8.59 32.20
CA GLU A 28 -7.80 -7.48 32.94
C GLU A 28 -8.52 -6.50 31.99
N ILE A 29 -7.90 -6.14 30.87
CA ILE A 29 -8.51 -5.26 29.86
C ILE A 29 -9.77 -5.89 29.27
N LEU A 30 -9.71 -7.17 28.90
CA LEU A 30 -10.85 -7.90 28.34
C LEU A 30 -12.01 -7.99 29.35
N ASP A 31 -11.70 -8.21 30.63
CA ASP A 31 -12.70 -8.22 31.69
C ASP A 31 -13.34 -6.85 31.89
N ARG A 32 -12.57 -5.76 31.83
CA ARG A 32 -13.11 -4.40 31.88
C ARG A 32 -14.02 -4.13 30.70
N LEU A 33 -13.63 -4.50 29.48
CA LEU A 33 -14.48 -4.36 28.28
C LEU A 33 -15.80 -5.15 28.43
N ARG A 34 -15.72 -6.38 28.92
CA ARG A 34 -16.89 -7.22 29.19
C ARG A 34 -17.82 -6.58 30.24
N GLN A 35 -17.27 -6.04 31.32
CA GLN A 35 -18.04 -5.33 32.35
C GLN A 35 -18.73 -4.07 31.80
N GLN A 36 -18.15 -3.42 30.79
CA GLN A 36 -18.78 -2.31 30.05
C GLN A 36 -19.78 -2.79 28.97
N GLY A 37 -20.10 -4.09 28.91
CA GLY A 37 -21.13 -4.64 28.05
C GLY A 37 -20.64 -5.19 26.72
N ALA A 38 -19.34 -5.16 26.43
CA ALA A 38 -18.79 -5.76 25.21
C ALA A 38 -19.15 -7.25 25.12
N LYS A 39 -19.66 -7.67 23.96
CA LYS A 39 -20.00 -9.08 23.66
C LYS A 39 -18.96 -9.76 22.79
N TRP A 40 -18.34 -8.96 21.91
CA TRP A 40 -17.29 -9.37 21.01
C TRP A 40 -16.09 -8.43 21.18
N VAL A 41 -14.90 -9.01 21.13
CA VAL A 41 -13.65 -8.27 20.98
C VAL A 41 -12.85 -8.92 19.87
N GLN A 42 -12.42 -8.10 18.90
CA GLN A 42 -11.45 -8.50 17.90
C GLN A 42 -10.04 -8.28 18.47
N LEU A 43 -9.22 -9.32 18.38
CA LEU A 43 -7.79 -9.29 18.70
C LEU A 43 -7.02 -9.54 17.39
N ASP A 44 -6.29 -8.53 16.96
CA ASP A 44 -5.49 -8.60 15.74
C ASP A 44 -4.21 -9.40 16.00
N GLU A 45 -4.04 -10.49 15.27
CA GLU A 45 -2.81 -11.28 15.22
C GLU A 45 -2.30 -11.46 13.78
N PRO A 46 -2.01 -10.36 13.06
CA PRO A 46 -1.51 -10.42 11.69
C PRO A 46 -0.18 -11.16 11.57
N CYS A 47 0.60 -11.30 12.65
CA CYS A 47 1.84 -12.06 12.62
C CYS A 47 1.63 -13.58 12.38
N LEU A 48 0.40 -14.09 12.50
CA LEU A 48 0.07 -15.47 12.12
C LEU A 48 0.28 -15.75 10.63
N VAL A 49 0.42 -14.73 9.78
CA VAL A 49 0.70 -14.87 8.35
C VAL A 49 2.20 -14.84 8.02
N LEU A 50 3.06 -14.74 9.04
CA LEU A 50 4.52 -14.74 8.90
C LEU A 50 5.11 -16.13 9.18
N ASP A 51 6.38 -16.33 8.83
CA ASP A 51 7.14 -17.49 9.27
C ASP A 51 7.37 -17.43 10.79
N LEU A 52 6.72 -18.32 11.53
CA LEU A 52 6.80 -18.39 12.99
C LEU A 52 7.70 -19.54 13.44
N SER A 53 8.60 -19.23 14.38
CA SER A 53 9.35 -20.23 15.14
C SER A 53 8.45 -21.01 16.09
N ASP A 54 8.88 -22.20 16.53
CA ASP A 54 8.11 -23.03 17.47
C ASP A 54 7.84 -22.29 18.78
N LYS A 55 8.82 -21.53 19.28
CA LYS A 55 8.66 -20.71 20.50
C LYS A 55 7.57 -19.64 20.35
N GLU A 56 7.43 -19.06 19.16
CA GLU A 56 6.38 -18.08 18.87
C GLU A 56 5.01 -18.76 18.75
N LYS A 57 4.94 -19.94 18.12
CA LYS A 57 3.71 -20.77 18.06
C LYS A 57 3.23 -21.17 19.46
N GLU A 58 4.13 -21.65 20.32
CA GLU A 58 3.84 -21.96 21.73
C GLU A 58 3.31 -20.74 22.51
N ALA A 59 3.80 -19.54 22.20
CA ALA A 59 3.34 -18.32 22.84
C ALA A 59 1.89 -17.99 22.50
N PHE A 60 1.47 -18.20 21.24
CA PHE A 60 0.06 -18.09 20.84
C PHE A 60 -0.82 -19.06 21.61
N GLU A 61 -0.44 -20.35 21.63
CA GLU A 61 -1.18 -21.36 22.36
C GLU A 61 -1.32 -21.00 23.84
N TYR A 62 -0.21 -20.66 24.50
CA TYR A 62 -0.22 -20.24 25.90
C TYR A 62 -1.18 -19.06 26.14
N ALA A 63 -1.05 -17.99 25.33
CA ALA A 63 -1.81 -16.76 25.52
C ALA A 63 -3.31 -16.99 25.39
N TYR A 64 -3.75 -17.64 24.31
CA TYR A 64 -5.17 -17.83 24.05
C TYR A 64 -5.80 -18.87 24.99
N HIS A 65 -5.08 -19.91 25.41
CA HIS A 65 -5.57 -20.83 26.44
C HIS A 65 -5.72 -20.14 27.80
N ALA A 66 -4.78 -19.27 28.18
CA ALA A 66 -4.87 -18.51 29.41
C ALA A 66 -6.04 -17.51 29.39
N ILE A 67 -6.24 -16.80 28.28
CA ILE A 67 -7.38 -15.90 28.08
C ILE A 67 -8.70 -16.69 28.10
N ALA A 68 -8.76 -17.82 27.41
CA ALA A 68 -9.97 -18.66 27.35
C ALA A 68 -10.45 -19.13 28.73
N LYS A 69 -9.53 -19.42 29.66
CA LYS A 69 -9.86 -19.82 31.04
C LYS A 69 -10.53 -18.71 31.86
N ARG A 70 -10.45 -17.45 31.44
CA ARG A 70 -10.96 -16.28 32.21
C ARG A 70 -12.06 -15.50 31.48
N ARG A 71 -12.29 -15.74 30.19
CA ARG A 71 -13.18 -14.93 29.33
C ARG A 71 -14.69 -15.23 29.42
N SER A 72 -15.21 -15.78 30.53
CA SER A 72 -16.61 -16.24 30.60
C SER A 72 -17.60 -15.16 30.11
N GLY A 73 -18.34 -15.45 29.04
CA GLY A 73 -19.34 -14.54 28.45
C GLY A 73 -18.83 -13.52 27.42
N LEU A 74 -17.54 -13.52 27.06
CA LEU A 74 -16.96 -12.67 26.01
C LEU A 74 -16.50 -13.53 24.80
N LYS A 75 -17.00 -13.19 23.61
CA LYS A 75 -16.59 -13.83 22.35
C LYS A 75 -15.35 -13.12 21.80
N LEU A 76 -14.36 -13.90 21.41
CA LEU A 76 -13.14 -13.37 20.80
C LEU A 76 -13.11 -13.73 19.33
N LEU A 77 -12.77 -12.75 18.51
CA LEU A 77 -12.42 -12.95 17.11
C LEU A 77 -10.93 -12.71 16.97
N VAL A 78 -10.19 -13.66 16.41
CA VAL A 78 -8.78 -13.45 16.04
C VAL A 78 -8.74 -13.02 14.59
N ALA A 79 -8.13 -11.88 14.30
CA ALA A 79 -8.04 -11.38 12.94
C ALA A 79 -6.63 -11.48 12.37
N THR A 80 -6.56 -12.05 11.17
CA THR A 80 -5.34 -12.19 10.38
C THR A 80 -5.56 -11.57 9.02
N TYR A 81 -4.57 -10.85 8.52
CA TYR A 81 -4.69 -10.09 7.28
C TYR A 81 -3.33 -9.80 6.66
N PHE A 82 -3.36 -9.32 5.41
CA PHE A 82 -2.21 -9.00 4.57
C PHE A 82 -1.51 -10.17 3.87
N ASP A 83 -1.77 -11.42 4.28
CA ASP A 83 -1.34 -12.65 3.60
C ASP A 83 -2.15 -13.88 4.06
N ALA A 84 -1.82 -15.07 3.51
CA ALA A 84 -2.36 -16.36 3.91
C ALA A 84 -1.77 -16.86 5.24
N LEU A 85 -2.51 -17.72 5.95
CA LEU A 85 -2.00 -18.39 7.15
C LEU A 85 -0.91 -19.44 6.88
N LEU A 86 -0.92 -20.06 5.70
CA LEU A 86 0.04 -21.10 5.27
C LEU A 86 0.25 -22.16 6.36
N ASP A 87 1.51 -22.41 6.77
CA ASP A 87 1.89 -23.41 7.77
C ASP A 87 1.27 -23.17 9.15
N ASN A 88 0.80 -21.96 9.44
CA ASN A 88 0.15 -21.61 10.70
C ASN A 88 -1.36 -21.85 10.69
N THR A 89 -1.95 -22.37 9.60
CA THR A 89 -3.40 -22.58 9.47
C THR A 89 -3.96 -23.43 10.62
N LYS A 90 -3.30 -24.55 10.95
CA LYS A 90 -3.73 -25.43 12.05
C LYS A 90 -3.61 -24.75 13.42
N LEU A 91 -2.58 -23.94 13.63
CA LEU A 91 -2.43 -23.18 14.88
C LEU A 91 -3.60 -22.21 15.03
N ALA A 92 -3.88 -21.40 14.01
CA ALA A 92 -4.94 -20.40 14.05
C ALA A 92 -6.33 -21.00 14.28
N LEU A 93 -6.64 -22.12 13.61
CA LEU A 93 -7.94 -22.81 13.74
C LEU A 93 -8.17 -23.47 15.10
N ASN A 94 -7.09 -23.85 15.79
CA ASN A 94 -7.17 -24.52 17.10
C ASN A 94 -7.11 -23.55 18.28
N LEU A 95 -6.96 -22.24 18.05
CA LEU A 95 -7.03 -21.26 19.13
C LEU A 95 -8.44 -21.28 19.77
N PRO A 96 -8.55 -21.24 21.11
CA PRO A 96 -9.84 -21.34 21.81
C PRO A 96 -10.64 -20.02 21.75
N VAL A 97 -11.08 -19.64 20.54
CA VAL A 97 -11.78 -18.39 20.21
C VAL A 97 -13.13 -18.67 19.56
N ALA A 98 -13.96 -17.62 19.39
CA ALA A 98 -15.30 -17.77 18.83
C ALA A 98 -15.32 -17.59 17.30
N ALA A 99 -14.39 -16.81 16.75
CA ALA A 99 -14.25 -16.63 15.32
C ALA A 99 -12.79 -16.43 14.92
N LEU A 100 -12.47 -16.81 13.68
CA LEU A 100 -11.23 -16.49 12.99
C LEU A 100 -11.57 -15.64 11.76
N HIS A 101 -10.84 -14.54 11.56
CA HIS A 101 -10.89 -13.74 10.34
C HIS A 101 -9.67 -14.01 9.45
N ILE A 102 -9.93 -14.22 8.16
CA ILE A 102 -8.92 -14.46 7.13
C ILE A 102 -9.09 -13.49 5.96
N ASP A 103 -7.97 -13.03 5.40
CA ASP A 103 -7.92 -12.14 4.24
C ASP A 103 -8.04 -12.95 2.94
N LEU A 104 -9.23 -12.91 2.35
CA LEU A 104 -9.55 -13.57 1.09
C LEU A 104 -9.40 -12.65 -0.11
N VAL A 105 -9.02 -11.39 0.08
CA VAL A 105 -8.63 -10.51 -1.03
C VAL A 105 -7.20 -10.86 -1.44
N ARG A 106 -6.29 -10.92 -0.46
CA ARG A 106 -4.89 -11.23 -0.73
C ARG A 106 -4.66 -12.72 -0.99
N ALA A 107 -5.38 -13.59 -0.28
CA ALA A 107 -5.15 -15.01 -0.28
C ALA A 107 -6.47 -15.80 -0.36
N HIS A 108 -7.23 -15.60 -1.44
CA HIS A 108 -8.50 -16.30 -1.68
C HIS A 108 -8.37 -17.83 -1.66
N ASP A 109 -7.26 -18.38 -2.17
CA ASP A 109 -7.01 -19.83 -2.24
C ASP A 109 -6.90 -20.51 -0.87
N GLN A 110 -6.64 -19.75 0.21
CA GLN A 110 -6.53 -20.33 1.55
C GLN A 110 -7.88 -20.85 2.07
N LEU A 111 -9.00 -20.40 1.49
CA LEU A 111 -10.35 -20.74 1.93
C LEU A 111 -10.57 -22.26 1.92
N ASP A 112 -10.12 -22.96 0.88
CA ASP A 112 -10.29 -24.42 0.79
C ASP A 112 -9.59 -25.17 1.92
N THR A 113 -8.35 -24.79 2.19
CA THR A 113 -7.56 -25.40 3.27
C THR A 113 -8.22 -25.11 4.62
N VAL A 114 -8.65 -23.88 4.86
CA VAL A 114 -9.34 -23.47 6.08
C VAL A 114 -10.64 -24.26 6.27
N LEU A 115 -11.49 -24.33 5.25
CA LEU A 115 -12.76 -25.04 5.30
C LEU A 115 -12.58 -26.54 5.55
N SER A 116 -11.53 -27.16 5.02
CA SER A 116 -11.25 -28.58 5.25
C SER A 116 -10.82 -28.92 6.69
N LEU A 117 -10.35 -27.93 7.46
CA LEU A 117 -9.77 -28.10 8.79
C LEU A 117 -10.56 -27.41 9.91
N ILE A 118 -11.58 -26.62 9.57
CA ILE A 118 -12.28 -25.77 10.54
C ILE A 118 -13.09 -26.62 11.55
N PRO A 119 -12.95 -26.39 12.87
CA PRO A 119 -13.74 -27.11 13.86
C PRO A 119 -15.18 -26.60 13.92
N ASP A 120 -16.12 -27.44 14.36
CA ASP A 120 -17.58 -27.17 14.33
C ASP A 120 -18.02 -25.93 15.11
N ASN A 121 -17.26 -25.54 16.13
CA ASN A 121 -17.59 -24.44 17.04
C ASN A 121 -17.01 -23.08 16.62
N LEU A 122 -16.22 -23.00 15.55
CA LEU A 122 -15.53 -21.78 15.12
C LEU A 122 -16.32 -21.06 14.03
N GLN A 123 -16.61 -19.77 14.20
CA GLN A 123 -17.13 -18.95 13.10
C GLN A 123 -15.99 -18.46 12.21
N LEU A 124 -16.29 -18.25 10.93
CA LEU A 124 -15.32 -17.75 9.95
C LEU A 124 -15.75 -16.36 9.46
N SER A 125 -14.87 -15.39 9.62
CA SER A 125 -15.00 -14.06 9.07
C SER A 125 -14.22 -13.96 7.77
N LEU A 126 -14.93 -13.70 6.68
CA LEU A 126 -14.43 -13.67 5.32
C LEU A 126 -14.05 -12.23 4.96
N GLY A 127 -12.76 -11.97 4.86
CA GLY A 127 -12.21 -10.69 4.42
C GLY A 127 -12.25 -10.56 2.92
N VAL A 128 -13.38 -10.12 2.35
CA VAL A 128 -13.63 -10.13 0.89
C VAL A 128 -13.70 -8.75 0.25
N VAL A 129 -13.76 -7.68 1.06
CA VAL A 129 -13.74 -6.28 0.58
C VAL A 129 -12.36 -5.67 0.86
N ASP A 130 -11.63 -5.25 -0.17
CA ASP A 130 -10.22 -4.84 -0.01
C ASP A 130 -10.05 -3.61 0.88
N GLY A 131 -9.38 -3.76 2.02
CA GLY A 131 -9.05 -2.65 2.93
C GLY A 131 -7.73 -1.93 2.64
N ARG A 132 -7.00 -2.29 1.58
CA ARG A 132 -5.70 -1.69 1.17
C ARG A 132 -5.71 -1.01 -0.19
N ASN A 133 -6.76 -1.17 -0.97
CA ASN A 133 -6.83 -0.61 -2.31
C ASN A 133 -8.17 0.09 -2.57
N VAL A 134 -8.23 0.91 -3.62
CA VAL A 134 -9.34 1.83 -3.91
C VAL A 134 -10.29 1.32 -4.98
N TRP A 135 -10.13 0.10 -5.45
CA TRP A 135 -11.01 -0.47 -6.46
C TRP A 135 -12.32 -0.98 -5.83
N LYS A 136 -13.39 -0.82 -6.62
CA LYS A 136 -14.71 -1.37 -6.34
C LYS A 136 -14.63 -2.88 -6.31
N ASN A 137 -15.24 -3.49 -5.31
CA ASN A 137 -15.27 -4.94 -5.15
C ASN A 137 -15.99 -5.62 -6.33
N ASP A 138 -15.42 -6.69 -6.86
CA ASP A 138 -16.11 -7.59 -7.78
C ASP A 138 -17.03 -8.51 -6.97
N TYR A 139 -18.33 -8.21 -6.99
CA TYR A 139 -19.29 -8.96 -6.17
C TYR A 139 -19.42 -10.42 -6.60
N GLU A 140 -19.21 -10.76 -7.87
CA GLU A 140 -19.27 -12.17 -8.29
C GLU A 140 -18.17 -12.99 -7.63
N LYS A 141 -16.94 -12.46 -7.63
CA LYS A 141 -15.80 -13.13 -6.98
C LYS A 141 -16.04 -13.29 -5.48
N SER A 142 -16.48 -12.23 -4.81
CA SER A 142 -16.77 -12.26 -3.37
C SER A 142 -17.91 -13.22 -3.04
N LEU A 143 -19.01 -13.21 -3.81
CA LEU A 143 -20.16 -14.09 -3.59
C LEU A 143 -19.80 -15.56 -3.80
N ASN A 144 -18.93 -15.89 -4.76
CA ASN A 144 -18.46 -17.27 -4.94
C ASN A 144 -17.75 -17.80 -3.68
N LEU A 145 -16.88 -16.98 -3.07
CA LEU A 145 -16.20 -17.34 -1.82
C LEU A 145 -17.18 -17.45 -0.65
N ILE A 146 -18.11 -16.50 -0.53
CA ILE A 146 -19.11 -16.50 0.55
C ILE A 146 -20.04 -17.71 0.43
N ASN A 147 -20.58 -17.98 -0.76
CA ASN A 147 -21.50 -19.10 -0.98
C ASN A 147 -20.83 -20.44 -0.71
N LYS A 148 -19.58 -20.62 -1.15
CA LYS A 148 -18.77 -21.81 -0.84
C LYS A 148 -18.63 -22.04 0.67
N ALA A 149 -18.36 -20.98 1.43
CA ALA A 149 -18.27 -21.08 2.88
C ALA A 149 -19.64 -21.35 3.55
N ILE A 150 -20.73 -20.74 3.04
CA ILE A 150 -22.10 -20.97 3.52
C ILE A 150 -22.54 -22.41 3.25
N GLU A 151 -22.26 -22.96 2.08
CA GLU A 151 -22.61 -24.34 1.72
C GLU A 151 -22.01 -25.35 2.69
N GLN A 152 -20.80 -25.09 3.20
CA GLN A 152 -20.11 -26.00 4.10
C GLN A 152 -20.39 -25.74 5.59
N LEU A 153 -20.53 -24.47 6.00
CA LEU A 153 -20.61 -24.10 7.42
C LEU A 153 -22.00 -23.64 7.87
N GLY A 154 -22.90 -23.35 6.93
CA GLY A 154 -24.15 -22.65 7.17
C GLY A 154 -23.96 -21.15 7.38
N SER A 155 -25.01 -20.37 7.09
CA SER A 155 -24.97 -18.90 7.16
C SER A 155 -24.69 -18.36 8.56
N ASP A 156 -25.09 -19.07 9.61
CA ASP A 156 -24.93 -18.64 11.01
C ASP A 156 -23.47 -18.62 11.50
N ARG A 157 -22.56 -19.26 10.75
CA ARG A 157 -21.12 -19.31 11.06
C ARG A 157 -20.28 -18.35 10.23
N ILE A 158 -20.89 -17.56 9.35
CA ILE A 158 -20.19 -16.67 8.41
C ILE A 158 -20.36 -15.21 8.80
N ILE A 159 -19.25 -14.47 8.81
CA ILE A 159 -19.21 -13.01 8.95
C ILE A 159 -18.61 -12.43 7.67
N ILE A 160 -19.29 -11.49 7.01
CA ILE A 160 -18.76 -10.77 5.86
C ILE A 160 -18.04 -9.53 6.38
N SER A 161 -16.80 -9.31 5.92
CA SER A 161 -15.92 -8.26 6.45
C SER A 161 -15.00 -7.68 5.38
N PRO A 162 -14.47 -6.46 5.59
CA PRO A 162 -13.28 -6.00 4.89
C PRO A 162 -12.08 -6.94 5.15
N SER A 163 -11.14 -7.03 4.22
CA SER A 163 -9.95 -7.89 4.33
C SER A 163 -8.99 -7.49 5.44
N CYS A 164 -8.99 -6.21 5.81
CA CYS A 164 -8.27 -5.65 6.92
C CYS A 164 -8.97 -4.35 7.37
N SER A 165 -8.36 -3.62 8.30
CA SER A 165 -8.81 -2.26 8.61
C SER A 165 -8.86 -1.38 7.35
N LEU A 166 -9.92 -0.56 7.24
CA LEU A 166 -10.05 0.45 6.17
C LEU A 166 -9.12 1.66 6.37
N LEU A 167 -8.27 1.65 7.40
CA LEU A 167 -7.22 2.63 7.66
C LEU A 167 -6.33 2.90 6.42
N HIS A 168 -6.13 1.89 5.59
CA HIS A 168 -5.26 1.96 4.41
C HIS A 168 -5.99 2.44 3.14
N THR A 169 -7.23 2.91 3.28
CA THR A 169 -8.01 3.49 2.18
C THR A 169 -8.39 4.93 2.50
N PRO A 170 -8.61 5.79 1.49
CA PRO A 170 -9.13 7.12 1.75
C PRO A 170 -10.58 7.07 2.26
N ILE A 171 -11.08 8.19 2.77
CA ILE A 171 -12.33 8.20 3.55
C ILE A 171 -13.59 8.11 2.68
N ASP A 172 -13.77 9.04 1.72
CA ASP A 172 -15.02 9.18 0.97
C ASP A 172 -14.77 9.61 -0.48
N LEU A 173 -15.13 8.74 -1.43
CA LEU A 173 -14.98 8.99 -2.87
C LEU A 173 -15.92 10.08 -3.37
N ASP A 174 -17.00 10.38 -2.65
CA ASP A 174 -17.96 11.42 -3.04
C ASP A 174 -17.32 12.82 -3.01
N LEU A 175 -16.23 12.99 -2.24
CA LEU A 175 -15.45 14.23 -2.15
C LEU A 175 -14.54 14.47 -3.36
N GLU A 176 -14.41 13.51 -4.27
CA GLU A 176 -13.63 13.64 -5.50
C GLU A 176 -14.53 14.13 -6.65
N THR A 177 -14.50 15.42 -6.95
CA THR A 177 -15.38 16.04 -7.96
C THR A 177 -14.77 16.11 -9.37
N GLU A 178 -13.48 15.86 -9.51
CA GLU A 178 -12.72 16.07 -10.75
C GLU A 178 -12.24 14.78 -11.41
N ILE A 179 -12.49 13.62 -10.79
CA ILE A 179 -12.16 12.32 -11.39
C ILE A 179 -13.12 12.04 -12.54
N ASP A 180 -12.57 11.57 -13.66
CA ASP A 180 -13.34 11.09 -14.81
C ASP A 180 -14.46 10.12 -14.36
N PRO A 181 -15.72 10.34 -14.78
CA PRO A 181 -16.86 9.57 -14.28
C PRO A 181 -16.75 8.06 -14.48
N ASP A 182 -16.16 7.61 -15.60
CA ASP A 182 -15.99 6.18 -15.85
C ASP A 182 -15.01 5.59 -14.83
N ILE A 183 -13.89 6.28 -14.59
CA ILE A 183 -12.88 5.81 -13.64
C ILE A 183 -13.40 5.87 -12.21
N LYS A 184 -14.11 6.94 -11.84
CA LYS A 184 -14.76 7.07 -10.53
C LYS A 184 -15.74 5.92 -10.28
N ASN A 185 -16.45 5.46 -11.31
CA ASN A 185 -17.36 4.32 -11.23
C ASN A 185 -16.65 2.98 -10.93
N TRP A 186 -15.33 2.89 -11.13
CA TRP A 186 -14.56 1.68 -10.81
C TRP A 186 -13.97 1.70 -9.40
N MET A 187 -14.14 2.78 -8.66
CA MET A 187 -13.47 3.01 -7.37
C MET A 187 -14.44 2.87 -6.19
N ALA A 188 -13.87 2.60 -5.02
CA ALA A 188 -14.52 2.61 -3.72
C ALA A 188 -13.51 3.03 -2.65
N PHE A 189 -13.84 4.06 -1.86
CA PHE A 189 -13.10 4.45 -0.66
C PHE A 189 -13.76 3.84 0.59
N ALA A 190 -13.29 4.14 1.80
CA ALA A 190 -13.74 3.49 3.02
C ALA A 190 -15.27 3.53 3.20
N LYS A 191 -15.91 4.68 2.98
CA LYS A 191 -17.37 4.81 3.04
C LYS A 191 -18.08 3.89 2.04
N GLN A 192 -17.63 3.86 0.79
CA GLN A 192 -18.21 2.99 -0.24
C GLN A 192 -17.98 1.51 0.09
N LYS A 193 -16.83 1.14 0.66
CA LYS A 193 -16.53 -0.23 1.10
C LYS A 193 -17.43 -0.72 2.23
N LEU A 194 -17.89 0.18 3.11
CA LEU A 194 -18.93 -0.15 4.09
C LEU A 194 -20.27 -0.49 3.42
N ASN A 195 -20.61 0.21 2.33
CA ASN A 195 -21.77 -0.15 1.52
C ASN A 195 -21.55 -1.51 0.85
N GLU A 196 -20.37 -1.80 0.30
CA GLU A 196 -20.06 -3.08 -0.34
C GLU A 196 -20.31 -4.28 0.58
N VAL A 197 -19.87 -4.20 1.85
CA VAL A 197 -20.15 -5.24 2.86
C VAL A 197 -21.65 -5.45 3.06
N ASN A 198 -22.43 -4.37 3.13
CA ASN A 198 -23.88 -4.45 3.29
C ASN A 198 -24.60 -4.93 2.03
N GLU A 199 -24.13 -4.52 0.85
CA GLU A 199 -24.68 -4.92 -0.45
C GLU A 199 -24.47 -6.41 -0.72
N LEU A 200 -23.30 -6.97 -0.38
CA LEU A 200 -23.05 -8.42 -0.45
C LEU A 200 -24.11 -9.21 0.33
N LYS A 201 -24.43 -8.76 1.57
CA LYS A 201 -25.51 -9.37 2.37
C LYS A 201 -26.88 -9.26 1.70
N GLN A 202 -27.20 -8.11 1.11
CA GLN A 202 -28.46 -7.92 0.40
C GLN A 202 -28.57 -8.81 -0.85
N ILE A 203 -27.47 -9.00 -1.57
CA ILE A 203 -27.43 -9.85 -2.77
C ILE A 203 -27.62 -11.32 -2.38
N ILE A 204 -27.00 -11.79 -1.29
CA ILE A 204 -27.23 -13.14 -0.75
C ILE A 204 -28.71 -13.35 -0.40
N ASN A 205 -29.39 -12.31 0.06
CA ASN A 205 -30.83 -12.31 0.33
C ASN A 205 -31.72 -12.08 -0.92
N GLY A 206 -31.13 -12.07 -2.12
CA GLY A 206 -31.85 -12.06 -3.40
C GLY A 206 -31.91 -10.72 -4.14
N ASN A 207 -31.17 -9.68 -3.72
CA ASN A 207 -31.15 -8.41 -4.45
C ASN A 207 -30.29 -8.48 -5.73
N THR A 208 -30.90 -8.85 -6.85
CA THR A 208 -30.24 -8.99 -8.15
C THR A 208 -29.88 -7.66 -8.82
N THR A 209 -30.57 -6.57 -8.48
CA THR A 209 -30.33 -5.24 -9.06
C THR A 209 -28.95 -4.70 -8.67
N LEU A 210 -28.56 -4.84 -7.39
CA LEU A 210 -27.24 -4.43 -6.91
C LEU A 210 -26.12 -5.23 -7.60
N LEU A 211 -26.32 -6.55 -7.74
CA LEU A 211 -25.37 -7.41 -8.44
C LEU A 211 -25.23 -7.00 -9.90
N LYS A 212 -26.34 -6.70 -10.59
CA LYS A 212 -26.29 -6.25 -11.99
C LYS A 212 -25.53 -4.94 -12.15
N ALA A 213 -25.79 -3.94 -11.29
CA ALA A 213 -25.09 -2.66 -11.33
C ALA A 213 -23.57 -2.82 -11.10
N ASN A 214 -23.17 -3.68 -10.15
CA ASN A 214 -21.77 -3.99 -9.91
C ASN A 214 -21.11 -4.66 -11.13
N LYS A 215 -21.75 -5.70 -11.70
CA LYS A 215 -21.26 -6.38 -12.91
C LYS A 215 -21.04 -5.41 -14.08
N ASP A 216 -21.97 -4.49 -14.29
CA ASP A 216 -21.85 -3.50 -15.35
C ASP A 216 -20.64 -2.58 -15.14
N ALA A 217 -20.36 -2.18 -13.89
CA ALA A 217 -19.16 -1.41 -13.54
C ALA A 217 -17.86 -2.21 -13.79
N ILE A 218 -17.80 -3.47 -13.33
CA ILE A 218 -16.63 -4.35 -13.52
C ILE A 218 -16.37 -4.59 -15.02
N GLN A 219 -17.42 -4.89 -15.79
CA GLN A 219 -17.33 -5.10 -17.23
C GLN A 219 -16.89 -3.82 -17.97
N SER A 220 -17.39 -2.66 -17.56
CA SER A 220 -16.99 -1.38 -18.17
C SER A 220 -15.50 -1.10 -18.04
N ARG A 221 -14.88 -1.45 -16.90
CA ARG A 221 -13.44 -1.33 -16.69
C ARG A 221 -12.67 -2.29 -17.59
N ALA A 222 -13.04 -3.56 -17.59
CA ALA A 222 -12.36 -4.61 -18.36
C ALA A 222 -12.36 -4.36 -19.88
N LEU A 223 -13.36 -3.63 -20.39
CA LEU A 223 -13.47 -3.28 -21.82
C LEU A 223 -12.91 -1.88 -22.14
N SER A 224 -12.45 -1.13 -21.13
CA SER A 224 -12.09 0.27 -21.31
C SER A 224 -10.76 0.46 -22.05
N ARG A 225 -10.78 1.25 -23.13
CA ARG A 225 -9.58 1.73 -23.82
C ARG A 225 -8.77 2.75 -23.00
N LYS A 226 -9.36 3.31 -21.93
CA LYS A 226 -8.63 4.15 -20.96
C LYS A 226 -7.67 3.28 -20.14
N ALA A 227 -8.12 2.10 -19.72
CA ALA A 227 -7.33 1.18 -18.91
C ALA A 227 -6.37 0.31 -19.75
N HIS A 228 -6.78 -0.10 -20.95
CA HIS A 228 -6.04 -1.06 -21.76
C HIS A 228 -5.53 -0.45 -23.07
N LYS A 229 -4.20 -0.41 -23.23
CA LYS A 229 -3.49 0.16 -24.39
C LYS A 229 -2.68 -0.91 -25.10
N GLN A 230 -3.11 -1.29 -26.31
CA GLN A 230 -2.45 -2.34 -27.08
C GLN A 230 -0.96 -2.07 -27.32
N ALA A 231 -0.59 -0.83 -27.65
CA ALA A 231 0.81 -0.45 -27.86
C ALA A 231 1.71 -0.68 -26.63
N VAL A 232 1.17 -0.53 -25.40
CA VAL A 232 1.92 -0.83 -24.17
C VAL A 232 2.09 -2.34 -24.01
N LYS A 233 1.01 -3.11 -24.23
CA LYS A 233 1.05 -4.58 -24.15
C LYS A 233 2.04 -5.18 -25.15
N ASP A 234 2.00 -4.73 -26.40
CA ASP A 234 2.90 -5.18 -27.47
C ASP A 234 4.37 -4.89 -27.10
N ARG A 235 4.65 -3.69 -26.55
CA ARG A 235 6.00 -3.33 -26.12
C ARG A 235 6.49 -4.17 -24.94
N VAL A 236 5.64 -4.44 -23.95
CA VAL A 236 5.99 -5.29 -22.80
C VAL A 236 6.27 -6.73 -23.27
N ALA A 237 5.46 -7.26 -24.19
CA ALA A 237 5.66 -8.60 -24.75
C ALA A 237 6.96 -8.72 -25.57
N ALA A 238 7.50 -7.61 -26.07
CA ALA A 238 8.73 -7.57 -26.84
C ALA A 238 10.01 -7.40 -25.99
N VAL A 239 9.91 -7.30 -24.66
CA VAL A 239 11.08 -7.09 -23.79
C VAL A 239 12.02 -8.30 -23.86
N THR A 240 13.32 -8.03 -24.02
CA THR A 240 14.36 -9.08 -24.10
C THR A 240 15.35 -9.02 -22.93
N ASP A 241 16.03 -10.14 -22.63
CA ASP A 241 17.07 -10.20 -21.59
C ASP A 241 18.21 -9.18 -21.82
N ALA A 242 18.48 -8.84 -23.08
CA ALA A 242 19.47 -7.85 -23.46
C ALA A 242 19.08 -6.42 -23.04
N GLU A 243 17.80 -6.11 -22.92
CA GLU A 243 17.32 -4.77 -22.51
C GLU A 243 17.35 -4.56 -20.99
N VAL A 244 17.29 -5.65 -20.20
CA VAL A 244 17.39 -5.60 -18.74
C VAL A 244 18.83 -5.78 -18.24
N THR A 245 19.78 -6.02 -19.15
CA THR A 245 21.20 -6.24 -18.83
C THR A 245 22.08 -5.14 -19.42
N ARG A 246 23.03 -4.62 -18.64
CA ARG A 246 24.04 -3.67 -19.16
C ARG A 246 24.94 -4.37 -20.19
N GLN A 247 25.28 -3.68 -21.27
CA GLN A 247 26.14 -4.19 -22.36
C GLN A 247 27.55 -4.67 -21.94
N SER A 248 28.06 -4.24 -20.79
CA SER A 248 29.40 -4.60 -20.30
C SER A 248 29.37 -4.77 -18.79
N THR A 249 30.31 -5.56 -18.24
CA THR A 249 30.42 -5.81 -16.79
C THR A 249 30.77 -4.54 -16.02
N PHE A 250 30.59 -4.56 -14.69
CA PHE A 250 30.94 -3.41 -13.85
C PHE A 250 32.42 -3.01 -13.98
N LEU A 251 33.35 -3.97 -14.01
CA LEU A 251 34.79 -3.70 -14.10
C LEU A 251 35.16 -2.90 -15.34
N LEU A 252 34.68 -3.32 -16.52
CA LEU A 252 34.94 -2.59 -17.78
C LEU A 252 34.33 -1.18 -17.77
N ARG A 253 33.12 -1.04 -17.21
CA ARG A 253 32.46 0.27 -17.11
C ARG A 253 33.16 1.19 -16.12
N GLN A 254 33.68 0.65 -15.02
CA GLN A 254 34.36 1.39 -13.98
C GLN A 254 35.61 2.10 -14.53
N ASP A 255 36.38 1.42 -15.37
CA ASP A 255 37.58 2.01 -15.98
C ASP A 255 37.25 3.18 -16.92
N ILE A 256 36.23 3.02 -17.76
CA ILE A 256 35.73 4.09 -18.64
C ILE A 256 35.18 5.26 -17.81
N GLN A 257 34.43 4.97 -16.74
CA GLN A 257 33.84 5.99 -15.88
C GLN A 257 34.90 6.76 -15.08
N ARG A 258 35.97 6.11 -14.62
CA ARG A 258 37.10 6.77 -13.95
C ARG A 258 37.79 7.78 -14.86
N GLN A 259 38.04 7.41 -16.11
CA GLN A 259 38.63 8.31 -17.10
C GLN A 259 37.71 9.49 -17.43
N ARG A 260 36.41 9.22 -17.62
CA ARG A 260 35.44 10.25 -17.99
C ARG A 260 35.14 11.24 -16.86
N LEU A 261 34.93 10.74 -15.64
CA LEU A 261 34.47 11.56 -14.53
C LEU A 261 35.63 12.15 -13.71
N ALA A 262 36.83 11.57 -13.82
CA ALA A 262 38.05 12.04 -13.13
C ALA A 262 37.87 12.34 -11.63
N LEU A 263 37.01 11.55 -10.96
CA LEU A 263 36.67 11.76 -9.56
C LEU A 263 37.85 11.43 -8.63
N PRO A 264 38.05 12.19 -7.54
CA PRO A 264 39.09 11.88 -6.56
C PRO A 264 38.77 10.59 -5.79
N PRO A 265 39.75 10.03 -5.06
CA PRO A 265 39.47 9.05 -4.03
C PRO A 265 38.46 9.59 -3.02
N LEU A 266 37.52 8.74 -2.59
CA LEU A 266 36.42 9.10 -1.68
C LEU A 266 35.58 10.29 -2.22
N PRO A 267 35.01 10.18 -3.44
CA PRO A 267 34.26 11.27 -4.02
C PRO A 267 33.00 11.57 -3.21
N THR A 268 32.72 12.86 -3.05
CA THR A 268 31.65 13.40 -2.23
C THR A 268 30.44 13.81 -3.08
N THR A 269 29.25 13.53 -2.57
CA THR A 269 27.98 13.85 -3.25
C THR A 269 26.83 13.80 -2.25
N THR A 270 25.68 14.35 -2.61
CA THR A 270 24.43 14.21 -1.87
C THR A 270 23.43 13.34 -2.64
N ILE A 271 22.24 13.10 -2.07
CA ILE A 271 21.27 12.13 -2.62
C ILE A 271 20.35 12.73 -3.69
N GLY A 272 19.96 14.00 -3.57
CA GLY A 272 19.04 14.66 -4.51
C GLY A 272 18.45 15.95 -3.95
N SER A 273 17.31 15.85 -3.27
CA SER A 273 16.60 17.01 -2.71
C SER A 273 17.42 17.88 -1.75
N PHE A 274 17.22 19.19 -1.85
CA PHE A 274 17.62 20.18 -0.84
C PHE A 274 16.40 20.72 -0.07
N PRO A 275 16.60 21.45 1.05
CA PRO A 275 15.50 21.97 1.86
C PRO A 275 14.41 22.69 1.05
N GLN A 276 13.20 22.15 1.12
CA GLN A 276 12.01 22.73 0.52
C GLN A 276 11.50 23.87 1.41
N THR A 277 12.12 25.04 1.28
CA THR A 277 11.82 26.24 2.08
C THR A 277 10.38 26.72 1.91
N ASP A 278 9.91 27.55 2.83
CA ASP A 278 8.55 28.10 2.75
C ASP A 278 8.35 28.93 1.48
N ASP A 279 9.37 29.63 0.99
CA ASP A 279 9.31 30.39 -0.27
C ASP A 279 9.11 29.46 -1.47
N ILE A 280 9.83 28.35 -1.54
CA ILE A 280 9.67 27.33 -2.60
C ILE A 280 8.28 26.67 -2.54
N ARG A 281 7.76 26.41 -1.33
CA ARG A 281 6.41 25.88 -1.15
C ARG A 281 5.34 26.88 -1.58
N GLN A 282 5.51 28.16 -1.22
CA GLN A 282 4.61 29.24 -1.64
C GLN A 282 4.64 29.45 -3.15
N LEU A 283 5.83 29.38 -3.77
CA LEU A 283 6.01 29.48 -5.22
C LEU A 283 5.17 28.42 -5.95
N ARG A 284 5.26 27.14 -5.53
CA ARG A 284 4.40 26.07 -6.06
C ARG A 284 2.92 26.29 -5.80
N SER A 285 2.55 26.76 -4.62
CA SER A 285 1.15 27.02 -4.27
C SER A 285 0.55 28.10 -5.18
N ARG A 286 1.26 29.21 -5.39
CA ARG A 286 0.84 30.32 -6.25
C ARG A 286 0.76 29.90 -7.71
N PHE A 287 1.70 29.08 -8.18
CA PHE A 287 1.64 28.49 -9.52
C PHE A 287 0.40 27.58 -9.69
N LYS A 288 0.13 26.68 -8.72
CA LYS A 288 -1.09 25.82 -8.74
C LYS A 288 -2.40 26.63 -8.71
N LYS A 289 -2.39 27.84 -8.16
CA LYS A 289 -3.53 28.77 -8.16
C LYS A 289 -3.59 29.70 -9.39
N ALA A 290 -2.71 29.49 -10.37
CA ALA A 290 -2.55 30.34 -11.56
C ALA A 290 -2.26 31.82 -11.25
N GLU A 291 -1.66 32.12 -10.09
CA GLU A 291 -1.22 33.46 -9.71
C GLU A 291 0.16 33.82 -10.30
N LEU A 292 0.87 32.82 -10.85
CA LEU A 292 2.15 32.97 -11.54
C LEU A 292 2.03 32.35 -12.93
N THR A 293 2.67 32.99 -13.90
CA THR A 293 2.87 32.35 -15.21
C THR A 293 3.89 31.22 -15.10
N GLN A 294 3.88 30.31 -16.07
CA GLN A 294 4.88 29.26 -16.18
C GLN A 294 6.30 29.83 -16.19
N ASP A 295 6.57 30.84 -17.03
CA ASP A 295 7.89 31.49 -17.10
C ASP A 295 8.34 32.10 -15.76
N GLN A 296 7.42 32.70 -15.00
CA GLN A 296 7.73 33.27 -13.69
C GLN A 296 8.08 32.19 -12.66
N TYR A 297 7.29 31.11 -12.63
CA TYR A 297 7.56 29.97 -11.78
C TYR A 297 8.91 29.33 -12.12
N GLU A 298 9.15 29.15 -13.42
CA GLU A 298 10.33 28.50 -13.94
C GLU A 298 11.62 29.26 -13.61
N LYS A 299 11.64 30.58 -13.84
CA LYS A 299 12.78 31.43 -13.47
C LYS A 299 13.12 31.36 -11.99
N ALA A 300 12.11 31.37 -11.12
CA ALA A 300 12.34 31.30 -9.67
C ALA A 300 12.92 29.92 -9.24
N ILE A 301 12.51 28.83 -9.89
CA ILE A 301 13.11 27.50 -9.66
C ILE A 301 14.54 27.44 -10.21
N GLU A 302 14.80 28.05 -11.38
CA GLU A 302 16.13 28.17 -11.97
C GLU A 302 17.10 28.93 -11.05
N GLU A 303 16.66 30.04 -10.47
CA GLU A 303 17.42 30.83 -9.48
C GLU A 303 17.78 30.00 -8.24
N ALA A 304 16.79 29.31 -7.64
CA ALA A 304 17.04 28.43 -6.49
C ALA A 304 17.99 27.27 -6.84
N THR A 305 17.88 26.74 -8.06
CA THR A 305 18.78 25.71 -8.57
C THR A 305 20.21 26.25 -8.66
N ILE A 306 20.42 27.43 -9.24
CA ILE A 306 21.74 28.08 -9.33
C ILE A 306 22.33 28.29 -7.93
N GLU A 307 21.55 28.84 -7.00
CA GLU A 307 22.01 29.08 -5.62
C GLU A 307 22.49 27.77 -4.96
N SER A 308 21.71 26.69 -5.09
CA SER A 308 22.08 25.38 -4.56
C SER A 308 23.35 24.83 -5.20
N ILE A 309 23.57 25.06 -6.50
CA ILE A 309 24.78 24.62 -7.21
C ILE A 309 25.99 25.39 -6.69
N ARG A 310 25.89 26.72 -6.57
CA ARG A 310 26.99 27.56 -6.05
C ARG A 310 27.38 27.17 -4.63
N TRP A 311 26.40 26.90 -3.77
CA TRP A 311 26.66 26.42 -2.41
C TRP A 311 27.38 25.07 -2.42
N GLN A 312 26.94 24.11 -3.25
CA GLN A 312 27.61 22.81 -3.36
C GLN A 312 29.05 22.92 -3.88
N GLU A 313 29.30 23.85 -4.81
CA GLU A 313 30.64 24.14 -5.33
C GLU A 313 31.53 24.75 -4.24
N GLU A 314 31.01 25.71 -3.47
CA GLU A 314 31.71 26.37 -2.36
C GLU A 314 32.16 25.37 -1.30
N ILE A 315 31.29 24.42 -0.91
CA ILE A 315 31.63 23.39 0.08
C ILE A 315 32.47 22.24 -0.51
N GLY A 316 32.76 22.27 -1.82
CA GLY A 316 33.69 21.36 -2.46
C GLY A 316 33.14 19.99 -2.86
N LEU A 317 31.82 19.82 -3.08
CA LEU A 317 31.27 18.51 -3.50
C LEU A 317 31.73 18.09 -4.90
N ASP A 318 31.99 16.80 -5.13
CA ASP A 318 32.53 16.31 -6.42
C ASP A 318 31.47 16.05 -7.49
N VAL A 319 30.30 15.54 -7.08
CA VAL A 319 29.16 15.26 -7.97
C VAL A 319 27.92 15.95 -7.42
N LEU A 320 27.32 16.82 -8.21
CA LEU A 320 26.25 17.73 -7.78
C LEU A 320 24.85 17.18 -8.07
N VAL A 321 23.88 17.77 -7.38
CA VAL A 321 22.43 17.57 -7.59
C VAL A 321 21.76 18.93 -7.76
N HIS A 322 20.60 18.97 -8.43
CA HIS A 322 19.87 20.23 -8.69
C HIS A 322 18.89 20.64 -7.58
N GLY A 323 18.76 19.82 -6.53
CA GLY A 323 17.93 20.13 -5.36
C GLY A 323 16.44 19.79 -5.46
N GLU A 324 15.94 19.40 -6.63
CA GLU A 324 14.55 18.94 -6.86
C GLU A 324 13.47 19.97 -6.42
N PHE A 325 13.75 21.27 -6.57
CA PHE A 325 12.83 22.34 -6.17
C PHE A 325 11.52 22.34 -6.98
N GLU A 326 11.53 21.80 -8.19
CA GLU A 326 10.34 21.63 -9.03
C GLU A 326 9.38 20.55 -8.51
N ARG A 327 9.85 19.66 -7.63
CA ARG A 327 9.11 18.46 -7.18
C ARG A 327 8.52 18.66 -5.79
N ASN A 328 7.27 18.27 -5.63
CA ASN A 328 6.59 18.22 -4.33
C ASN A 328 6.73 16.85 -3.65
N ASP A 329 6.66 15.78 -4.44
CA ASP A 329 6.74 14.39 -4.01
C ASP A 329 7.38 13.53 -5.10
N MET A 330 8.15 12.53 -4.68
CA MET A 330 8.97 11.71 -5.58
C MET A 330 8.16 10.69 -6.40
N VAL A 331 6.86 10.55 -6.17
CA VAL A 331 5.95 9.70 -6.96
C VAL A 331 4.92 10.55 -7.66
N GLU A 332 4.35 11.55 -6.98
CA GLU A 332 3.35 12.47 -7.56
C GLU A 332 3.89 13.15 -8.82
N TYR A 333 5.12 13.71 -8.73
CA TYR A 333 5.74 14.42 -9.85
C TYR A 333 5.88 13.59 -11.13
N PHE A 334 6.18 12.29 -10.99
CA PHE A 334 6.29 11.40 -12.14
C PHE A 334 4.93 10.96 -12.66
N GLY A 335 4.02 10.57 -11.76
CA GLY A 335 2.70 10.10 -12.18
C GLY A 335 1.90 11.20 -12.90
N GLU A 336 2.05 12.49 -12.53
CA GLU A 336 1.38 13.62 -13.22
C GLU A 336 1.78 13.73 -14.70
N GLN A 337 2.92 13.12 -15.07
CA GLN A 337 3.51 13.16 -16.41
C GLN A 337 3.47 11.80 -17.12
N LEU A 338 2.81 10.81 -16.51
CA LEU A 338 2.61 9.48 -17.06
C LEU A 338 1.14 9.27 -17.36
N ASP A 339 0.84 8.69 -18.52
CA ASP A 339 -0.51 8.22 -18.75
C ASP A 339 -0.80 7.01 -17.87
N GLY A 340 -2.09 6.74 -17.62
CA GLY A 340 -2.52 5.60 -16.80
C GLY A 340 -2.54 5.90 -15.29
N PHE A 341 -2.24 7.13 -14.90
CA PHE A 341 -2.36 7.64 -13.52
C PHE A 341 -3.50 8.64 -13.38
N LEU A 342 -4.14 8.63 -12.22
CA LEU A 342 -4.98 9.73 -11.74
C LEU A 342 -4.56 10.16 -10.34
N PHE A 343 -4.98 11.37 -9.99
CA PHE A 343 -4.66 12.03 -8.73
C PHE A 343 -5.93 12.45 -8.01
N THR A 344 -5.90 12.30 -6.69
CA THR A 344 -7.03 12.63 -5.83
C THR A 344 -6.81 13.99 -5.16
N ARG A 345 -7.90 14.73 -4.94
CA ARG A 345 -7.86 15.97 -4.16
C ARG A 345 -7.89 15.68 -2.67
N ASN A 346 -8.75 14.75 -2.25
CA ASN A 346 -9.09 14.40 -0.88
C ASN A 346 -8.79 12.93 -0.52
N GLY A 347 -8.12 12.18 -1.40
CA GLY A 347 -7.75 10.78 -1.21
C GLY A 347 -6.61 10.54 -0.22
N TRP A 348 -6.71 11.11 0.98
CA TRP A 348 -5.70 11.02 2.03
C TRP A 348 -5.71 9.67 2.74
N VAL A 349 -4.52 9.13 3.01
CA VAL A 349 -4.28 7.94 3.83
C VAL A 349 -3.27 8.28 4.91
N GLN A 350 -3.52 7.84 6.15
CA GLN A 350 -2.55 8.02 7.23
C GLN A 350 -1.30 7.18 6.97
N SER A 351 -0.13 7.81 7.02
CA SER A 351 1.16 7.13 6.92
C SER A 351 1.78 6.93 8.30
N TYR A 352 1.98 8.00 9.05
CA TYR A 352 2.56 7.93 10.40
C TYR A 352 2.21 9.16 11.24
N GLY A 353 1.68 8.95 12.45
CA GLY A 353 1.28 10.05 13.33
C GLY A 353 0.23 10.95 12.65
N SER A 354 0.50 12.25 12.59
CA SER A 354 -0.36 13.22 11.87
C SER A 354 -0.02 13.36 10.38
N ARG A 355 0.96 12.61 9.86
CA ARG A 355 1.36 12.67 8.44
C ARG A 355 0.47 11.75 7.61
N CYS A 356 -0.22 12.35 6.65
CA CYS A 356 -0.96 11.65 5.61
C CYS A 356 -0.27 11.78 4.26
N VAL A 357 -0.56 10.85 3.36
CA VAL A 357 -0.13 10.83 1.96
C VAL A 357 -1.36 10.78 1.06
N LYS A 358 -1.22 11.21 -0.19
CA LYS A 358 -2.21 11.00 -1.25
C LYS A 358 -1.59 10.13 -2.35
N PRO A 359 -1.64 8.80 -2.20
CA PRO A 359 -1.06 7.91 -3.20
C PRO A 359 -1.72 8.18 -4.56
N PRO A 360 -0.95 8.27 -5.65
CA PRO A 360 -1.50 8.27 -7.00
C PRO A 360 -2.25 6.95 -7.25
N VAL A 361 -3.19 6.95 -8.19
CA VAL A 361 -3.94 5.73 -8.54
C VAL A 361 -3.58 5.34 -9.96
N ILE A 362 -3.04 4.13 -10.14
CA ILE A 362 -2.76 3.56 -11.45
C ILE A 362 -4.05 2.94 -11.97
N TYR A 363 -4.75 3.58 -12.90
CA TYR A 363 -6.01 3.07 -13.46
C TYR A 363 -5.84 2.29 -14.76
N GLY A 364 -4.68 2.39 -15.42
CA GLY A 364 -4.47 1.82 -16.75
C GLY A 364 -3.03 1.50 -17.10
N ASP A 365 -2.82 1.05 -18.33
CA ASP A 365 -1.51 0.77 -18.91
C ASP A 365 -0.68 2.07 -19.00
N ILE A 366 0.52 2.02 -18.40
CA ILE A 366 1.38 3.19 -18.20
C ILE A 366 2.24 3.47 -19.44
N SER A 367 2.24 4.73 -19.87
CA SER A 367 3.13 5.22 -20.93
C SER A 367 3.68 6.61 -20.60
N ARG A 368 4.86 6.92 -21.12
CA ARG A 368 5.52 8.22 -20.95
C ARG A 368 5.42 9.03 -22.24
N PRO A 369 4.49 10.00 -22.36
CA PRO A 369 4.25 10.74 -23.61
C PRO A 369 5.36 11.76 -23.93
N ALA A 370 6.04 12.31 -22.93
CA ALA A 370 7.08 13.33 -23.09
C ALA A 370 8.22 13.15 -22.08
N ASP A 371 9.30 13.91 -22.25
CA ASP A 371 10.39 13.95 -21.27
C ASP A 371 9.94 14.63 -19.96
N MET A 372 10.22 13.97 -18.83
CA MET A 372 9.71 14.42 -17.52
C MET A 372 10.69 15.34 -16.78
N THR A 373 11.98 15.02 -16.79
CA THR A 373 13.00 15.68 -15.94
C THR A 373 14.18 16.26 -16.72
N VAL A 374 14.19 16.05 -18.04
CA VAL A 374 15.32 16.40 -18.91
C VAL A 374 15.57 17.89 -18.90
N ARG A 375 14.51 18.71 -18.94
CA ARG A 375 14.63 20.17 -18.91
C ARG A 375 15.43 20.66 -17.71
N TRP A 376 15.02 20.29 -16.50
CA TRP A 376 15.66 20.73 -15.25
C TRP A 376 17.08 20.21 -15.13
N SER A 377 17.30 18.93 -15.47
CA SER A 377 18.63 18.31 -15.42
C SER A 377 19.59 18.96 -16.42
N THR A 378 19.10 19.32 -17.62
CA THR A 378 19.89 20.00 -18.66
C THR A 378 20.23 21.43 -18.24
N PHE A 379 19.26 22.18 -17.72
CA PHE A 379 19.49 23.51 -17.19
C PHE A 379 20.54 23.49 -16.08
N ALA A 380 20.37 22.63 -15.07
CA ALA A 380 21.29 22.51 -13.94
C ALA A 380 22.70 22.11 -14.38
N ALA A 381 22.83 21.14 -15.29
CA ALA A 381 24.11 20.74 -15.84
C ALA A 381 24.83 21.86 -16.60
N ALA A 382 24.10 22.82 -17.19
CA ALA A 382 24.69 23.97 -17.87
C ALA A 382 25.23 25.05 -16.91
N GLN A 383 24.94 24.97 -15.60
CA GLN A 383 25.37 25.98 -14.61
C GLN A 383 26.69 25.64 -13.90
N THR A 384 27.30 24.48 -14.20
CA THR A 384 28.51 23.98 -13.51
C THR A 384 29.33 23.09 -14.44
N ASP A 385 30.64 23.05 -14.23
CA ASP A 385 31.55 22.11 -14.90
C ASP A 385 31.61 20.74 -14.19
N LYS A 386 31.04 20.63 -12.98
CA LYS A 386 31.01 19.38 -12.21
C LYS A 386 29.93 18.42 -12.74
N PRO A 387 30.12 17.10 -12.63
CA PRO A 387 29.08 16.14 -12.99
C PRO A 387 27.77 16.38 -12.23
N MET A 388 26.67 16.50 -12.96
CA MET A 388 25.32 16.69 -12.42
C MET A 388 24.52 15.39 -12.48
N LYS A 389 23.87 14.98 -11.38
CA LYS A 389 22.99 13.80 -11.37
C LYS A 389 21.63 14.13 -12.00
N GLY A 390 21.22 13.32 -12.97
CA GLY A 390 19.80 13.19 -13.31
C GLY A 390 19.08 12.36 -12.26
N MET A 391 17.89 12.80 -11.82
CA MET A 391 17.16 12.17 -10.71
C MET A 391 15.84 11.57 -11.17
N LEU A 392 15.64 10.27 -10.92
CA LEU A 392 14.44 9.50 -11.26
C LEU A 392 14.02 8.60 -10.11
N THR A 393 12.71 8.41 -9.94
CA THR A 393 12.18 7.38 -9.03
C THR A 393 12.05 6.06 -9.78
N GLY A 394 12.55 4.98 -9.16
CA GLY A 394 12.50 3.65 -9.75
C GLY A 394 11.06 3.12 -9.90
N PRO A 395 10.81 2.22 -10.88
CA PRO A 395 9.46 1.74 -11.18
C PRO A 395 8.79 1.01 -10.01
N VAL A 396 9.57 0.28 -9.20
CA VAL A 396 9.05 -0.43 -8.01
C VAL A 396 8.54 0.56 -6.97
N THR A 397 9.23 1.67 -6.73
CA THR A 397 8.75 2.68 -5.78
C THR A 397 7.50 3.37 -6.29
N ILE A 398 7.44 3.72 -7.58
CA ILE A 398 6.24 4.30 -8.19
C ILE A 398 5.05 3.34 -8.01
N LEU A 399 5.25 2.04 -8.22
CA LEU A 399 4.23 1.03 -8.00
C LEU A 399 3.80 0.94 -6.52
N GLN A 400 4.76 0.75 -5.61
CA GLN A 400 4.49 0.47 -4.18
C GLN A 400 3.88 1.66 -3.42
N TRP A 401 4.11 2.88 -3.89
CA TRP A 401 3.59 4.10 -3.27
C TRP A 401 2.38 4.68 -4.03
N SER A 402 1.80 3.88 -4.94
CA SER A 402 0.54 4.16 -5.62
C SER A 402 -0.50 3.12 -5.23
N PHE A 403 -1.77 3.46 -5.38
CA PHE A 403 -2.82 2.45 -5.48
C PHE A 403 -2.71 1.73 -6.83
N VAL A 404 -2.39 0.45 -6.77
CA VAL A 404 -2.10 -0.38 -7.95
C VAL A 404 -3.36 -0.99 -8.54
N ARG A 405 -3.31 -1.37 -9.82
CA ARG A 405 -4.36 -2.14 -10.50
C ARG A 405 -4.56 -3.52 -9.85
N ASP A 406 -5.81 -3.99 -9.85
CA ASP A 406 -6.24 -5.32 -9.39
C ASP A 406 -6.86 -6.17 -10.53
N ASP A 407 -6.69 -5.73 -11.77
CA ASP A 407 -7.23 -6.33 -13.00
C ASP A 407 -6.15 -6.93 -13.92
N GLN A 408 -4.93 -7.13 -13.40
CA GLN A 408 -3.78 -7.63 -14.16
C GLN A 408 -3.55 -9.13 -13.98
#